data_AF-A0A6V7M8L6-F1
#
_entry.id   AF-A0A6V7M8L6-F1
#
_cell.length_a   1.000
_cell.length_b   1.000
_cell.length_c   1.000
_cell.angle_alpha   90.00
_cell.angle_beta   90.00
_cell.angle_gamma   90.00
#
_symmetry.space_group_name_H-M   'P 1'
#
loop_
_entity.id
_entity.type
_entity.pdbx_description
1 polymer ?
#
loop_
_entity_poly.entity_id
_entity_poly.type
_entity_poly.pdbx_seq_one_letter_code
_entity_poly.pdbx_strand_id
1 'polypeptide(L)' 'LRRDGFGEHPTFHCVVAENNGKLIGFASYYFTYSTLRGKSMYLEKIHVIENYRKKGFGSLLFDAVAK' A
#
# COMPACT_ATOMS: atom_id res chain seq x y z
N LEU A 1 10.97 -0.33 13.09
CA LEU A 1 9.67 -0.06 12.42
C LEU A 1 9.54 1.38 11.91
N ARG A 2 9.46 2.43 12.75
CA ARG A 2 9.30 3.82 12.24
C ARG A 2 10.43 4.24 11.28
N ARG A 3 11.69 3.95 11.65
CA ARG A 3 12.85 4.22 10.78
C ARG A 3 12.78 3.46 9.45
N ASP A 4 12.21 2.26 9.45
CA ASP A 4 12.19 1.39 8.28
C ASP A 4 11.05 1.74 7.30
N GLY A 5 10.03 2.49 7.74
CA GLY A 5 8.96 3.00 6.86
C GLY A 5 9.04 4.49 6.56
N PHE A 6 9.78 5.26 7.35
CA PHE A 6 9.83 6.73 7.28
C PHE A 6 11.26 7.32 7.31
N GLY A 7 12.29 6.47 7.21
CA GLY A 7 13.68 6.92 7.07
C GLY A 7 14.02 7.31 5.63
N GLU A 8 15.27 7.73 5.39
CA GLU A 8 15.76 8.12 4.06
C GLU A 8 15.71 6.97 3.04
N HIS A 9 15.85 5.73 3.52
CA HIS A 9 15.76 4.51 2.73
C HIS A 9 14.68 3.59 3.32
N PRO A 10 13.39 3.83 3.01
CA PRO A 10 12.30 3.01 3.54
C PRO A 10 12.36 1.60 2.94
N THR A 11 12.31 0.60 3.82
CA THR A 11 12.25 -0.83 3.48
C THR A 11 10.86 -1.23 3.00
N PHE A 12 9.83 -0.52 3.45
CA PHE A 12 8.45 -0.70 3.02
C PHE A 12 7.77 0.65 2.85
N HIS A 13 6.72 0.66 2.03
CA HIS A 13 5.91 1.83 1.74
C HIS A 13 4.48 1.58 2.18
N CYS A 14 3.77 2.65 2.50
CA CYS A 14 2.36 2.61 2.85
C CYS A 14 1.63 3.77 2.16
N VAL A 15 0.53 3.47 1.49
CA VAL A 15 -0.41 4.44 0.95
C VAL A 15 -1.69 4.39 1.78
N VAL A 16 -2.31 5.53 1.99
CA VAL A 16 -3.54 5.66 2.77
C VAL A 16 -4.63 6.23 1.89
N ALA A 17 -5.86 5.74 2.08
CA ALA A 17 -7.04 6.31 1.47
C ALA A 17 -7.71 7.23 2.49
N GLU A 18 -7.94 8.46 2.09
CA GLU A 18 -8.65 9.47 2.88
C GLU A 18 -9.93 9.91 2.16
N ASN A 19 -11.01 10.07 2.91
CA ASN A 19 -12.27 10.61 2.39
C ASN A 19 -12.87 11.56 3.41
N ASN A 20 -13.04 12.84 3.03
CA ASN A 20 -13.54 13.92 3.89
C ASN A 20 -12.80 14.04 5.23
N GLY A 21 -11.46 14.04 5.21
CA GLY A 21 -10.65 14.15 6.44
C GLY A 21 -10.57 12.87 7.26
N LYS A 22 -11.18 11.76 6.81
CA LYS A 22 -11.18 10.48 7.53
C LYS A 22 -10.34 9.46 6.80
N LEU A 23 -9.49 8.76 7.54
CA LEU A 23 -8.75 7.61 7.04
C LEU A 23 -9.73 6.44 6.86
N ILE A 24 -9.87 5.97 5.63
CA ILE A 24 -10.85 4.93 5.25
C ILE A 24 -10.20 3.61 4.80
N GLY A 25 -8.88 3.61 4.61
CA GLY A 25 -8.14 2.42 4.23
C GLY A 25 -6.65 2.68 4.08
N PHE A 26 -5.90 1.61 3.84
CA PHE A 26 -4.47 1.67 3.54
C PHE A 26 -4.03 0.47 2.70
N ALA A 27 -2.87 0.60 2.07
CA ALA A 27 -2.15 -0.49 1.47
C ALA A 27 -0.65 -0.38 1.78
N SER A 28 -0.01 -1.47 2.17
CA SER A 28 1.43 -1.54 2.44
C SER A 28 2.11 -2.50 1.47
N TYR A 29 3.26 -2.11 0.95
CA TYR A 29 4.01 -2.87 -0.03
C TYR A 29 5.52 -2.66 0.14
N TYR A 30 6.33 -3.54 -0.45
CA TYR A 30 7.78 -3.38 -0.49
C TYR A 30 8.34 -3.92 -1.81
N PHE A 31 9.55 -3.48 -2.16
CA PHE A 31 10.25 -4.00 -3.32
C PHE A 31 11.08 -5.22 -2.95
N THR A 32 11.06 -6.21 -3.81
CA THR A 32 11.82 -7.45 -3.69
C THR A 32 12.50 -7.78 -5.02
N TYR A 33 13.32 -8.82 -5.05
CA TYR A 33 14.00 -9.26 -6.26
C TYR A 33 13.73 -10.74 -6.49
N SER A 34 13.21 -11.05 -7.67
CA SER A 34 13.07 -12.42 -8.15
C SER A 34 14.26 -12.75 -9.05
N THR A 35 14.93 -13.88 -8.81
CA THR A 35 15.99 -14.37 -9.70
C THR A 35 15.46 -14.75 -11.10
N LEU A 36 14.14 -14.95 -11.24
CA LEU A 36 13.49 -15.28 -12.50
C LEU A 36 12.89 -14.07 -13.22
N ARG A 37 12.46 -13.04 -12.47
CA ARG A 37 11.69 -11.90 -13.01
C ARG A 37 12.32 -10.54 -12.75
N GLY A 38 13.47 -10.48 -12.07
CA GLY A 38 14.15 -9.25 -11.71
C GLY A 38 13.46 -8.49 -10.58
N LYS A 39 13.64 -7.17 -10.57
CA LYS A 39 13.01 -6.28 -9.57
C LYS A 39 11.50 -6.42 -9.60
N SER A 40 10.92 -6.74 -8.45
CA SER A 40 9.51 -7.03 -8.27
C SER A 40 8.96 -6.25 -7.09
N MET A 41 7.64 -6.15 -6.99
CA MET A 41 6.96 -5.52 -5.87
C MET A 41 6.02 -6.53 -5.22
N TYR A 42 5.97 -6.53 -3.89
CA TYR A 42 5.09 -7.38 -3.12
C TYR A 42 4.09 -6.53 -2.34
N LEU A 43 2.80 -6.78 -2.54
CA LEU A 43 1.72 -6.17 -1.78
C LEU A 43 1.52 -6.98 -0.49
N GLU A 44 1.98 -6.44 0.63
CA GLU A 44 1.91 -7.09 1.94
C GLU A 44 0.48 -7.08 2.49
N LYS A 45 -0.19 -5.93 2.40
CA LYS A 45 -1.54 -5.77 2.95
C LYS A 45 -2.31 -4.70 2.22
N ILE A 46 -3.60 -4.92 2.05
CA ILE A 46 -4.57 -3.92 1.63
C ILE A 46 -5.82 -4.05 2.48
N HIS A 47 -6.32 -2.93 3.00
CA HIS A 47 -7.48 -2.92 3.86
C HIS A 47 -8.30 -1.65 3.67
N VAL A 48 -9.62 -1.84 3.62
CA VAL A 48 -10.62 -0.75 3.61
C VAL A 48 -11.59 -1.01 4.76
N ILE A 49 -11.89 0.04 5.53
CA ILE A 49 -12.87 0.01 6.62
C ILE A 49 -14.20 -0.48 6.05
N GLU A 50 -14.88 -1.35 6.79
CA GLU A 50 -16.05 -2.09 6.31
C GLU A 50 -17.13 -1.22 5.66
N ASN A 51 -17.47 -0.08 6.28
CA ASN A 51 -18.46 0.88 5.80
C ASN A 51 -18.08 1.57 4.45
N TYR A 52 -16.83 1.42 4.02
CA TYR A 52 -16.29 1.98 2.78
C TYR A 52 -15.99 0.89 1.74
N ARG A 53 -16.21 -0.39 2.04
CA ARG A 53 -16.03 -1.47 1.07
C ARG A 53 -17.08 -1.43 -0.04
N LYS A 54 -16.78 -2.07 -1.17
CA LYS A 54 -17.62 -2.11 -2.39
C LYS A 54 -17.92 -0.75 -3.02
N LYS A 55 -17.17 0.30 -2.64
CA LYS A 55 -17.25 1.66 -3.21
C LYS A 55 -16.06 2.02 -4.10
N GLY A 56 -15.24 1.04 -4.50
CA GLY A 56 -14.08 1.25 -5.36
C GLY A 56 -12.77 1.67 -4.65
N PHE A 57 -12.80 2.04 -3.37
CA PHE A 57 -11.58 2.47 -2.65
C PHE A 57 -10.48 1.41 -2.57
N GLY A 58 -10.84 0.12 -2.54
CA GLY A 58 -9.85 -0.96 -2.58
C GLY A 58 -9.14 -1.04 -3.92
N SER A 59 -9.86 -0.84 -5.03
CA SER A 59 -9.28 -0.78 -6.37
C SER A 59 -8.37 0.46 -6.49
N LEU A 60 -8.82 1.62 -6.03
CA LEU A 60 -8.00 2.84 -6.03
C LEU A 60 -6.69 2.67 -5.24
N LEU A 61 -6.75 2.03 -4.08
CA LEU A 61 -5.56 1.70 -3.28
C LEU A 61 -4.64 0.71 -4.01
N PHE A 62 -5.21 -0.29 -4.68
CA PHE A 62 -4.43 -1.25 -5.46
C PHE A 62 -3.74 -0.57 -6.65
N ASP A 63 -4.47 0.25 -7.41
CA ASP A 63 -3.95 0.98 -8.58
C ASP A 63 -2.86 1.98 -8.16
N ALA A 64 -2.97 2.60 -6.97
CA ALA A 64 -1.94 3.48 -6.44
C ALA A 64 -0.62 2.75 -6.13
N VAL A 65 -0.69 1.45 -5.84
CA VAL A 65 0.48 0.60 -5.56
C VAL A 65 1.02 -0.04 -6.84
N ALA A 66 0.14 -0.58 -7.69
CA ALA A 66 0.46 -1.28 -8.92
C ALA A 66 0.96 -0.31 -10.01
N LYS A 67 2.24 0.08 -9.89
CA LYS A 67 2.96 0.89 -10.90
C LYS A 67 3.70 0.03 -11.92
#